data_AF-A0A5D5AEM1-F1
#
_entry.id   AF-A0A5D5AEM1-F1
#
_cell.length_a   1.000
_cell.length_b   1.000
_cell.length_c   1.000
_cell.angle_alpha   90.00
_cell.angle_beta   90.00
_cell.angle_gamma   90.00
#
_symmetry.space_group_name_H-M   'P 1'
#
loop_
_entity.id
_entity.type
_entity.pdbx_description
1 polymer ?
#
loop_
_entity_poly.entity_id
_entity_poly.type
_entity_poly.pdbx_seq_one_letter_code
_entity_poly.pdbx_strand_id
1 'polypeptide(L)'
;YAKPRPMDPRQSPDAEEDFRERLGEALTKDRGDEPLILGFFDASWPQPFENSQRMWSYDRTVEIHKPLVTVPWKTLGFYALLGKSTLIFRKRTTKESICAALEAIREQNPVGRILLVADNDGGHHAKLTQRRADELGIEFVFLPPYSPMFNAIEPLWKTLKRKISPEIFEGEDHFEQFVTNTFLDLSKRVSFADDWIKTFLPNIQKLR
;
A
#
# COMPACT_ATOMS: atom_id res chain seq x y z
N TYR A 1 3.02 -7.95 24.52
CA TYR A 1 2.56 -6.58 24.76
C TYR A 1 2.31 -5.92 23.41
N ALA A 2 1.06 -5.54 23.11
CA ALA A 2 0.72 -4.80 21.90
C ALA A 2 0.45 -3.34 22.28
N LYS A 3 1.00 -2.39 21.51
CA LYS A 3 0.63 -0.97 21.68
C LYS A 3 -0.81 -0.81 21.18
N PRO A 4 -1.78 -0.38 22.02
CA PRO A 4 -3.14 -0.18 21.57
C PRO A 4 -3.15 0.85 20.43
N ARG A 5 -3.92 0.56 19.37
CA ARG A 5 -4.15 1.54 18.31
C ARG A 5 -5.32 2.44 18.74
N PRO A 6 -5.16 3.77 18.76
CA PRO A 6 -6.29 4.65 18.98
C PRO A 6 -7.29 4.47 17.84
N MET A 7 -8.56 4.25 18.18
CA MET A 7 -9.66 4.22 17.22
C MET A 7 -10.10 5.66 16.92
N ASP A 8 -10.37 5.97 15.66
CA ASP A 8 -10.94 7.27 15.30
C ASP A 8 -12.43 7.27 15.69
N PRO A 9 -12.90 8.20 16.53
CA PRO A 9 -14.30 8.22 16.98
C PRO A 9 -15.30 8.46 15.83
N ARG A 10 -14.84 8.88 14.65
CA ARG A 10 -15.68 9.06 13.46
C ARG A 10 -15.86 7.77 12.64
N GLN A 11 -15.14 6.70 12.99
CA GLN A 11 -15.32 5.41 12.33
C GLN A 11 -16.69 4.83 12.69
N SER A 12 -17.42 4.35 11.68
CA SER A 12 -18.69 3.64 11.90
C SER A 12 -18.45 2.36 12.72
N PRO A 13 -19.30 2.02 13.70
CA PRO A 13 -19.27 0.72 14.37
C PRO A 13 -19.36 -0.46 13.39
N ASP A 14 -20.07 -0.26 12.28
CA ASP A 14 -20.36 -1.30 11.27
C ASP A 14 -19.31 -1.32 10.14
N ALA A 15 -18.22 -0.55 10.26
CA ALA A 15 -17.22 -0.37 9.20
C ALA A 15 -16.63 -1.70 8.69
N GLU A 16 -16.40 -2.68 9.57
CA GLU A 16 -15.90 -3.99 9.16
C GLU A 16 -16.92 -4.75 8.31
N GLU A 17 -18.19 -4.73 8.71
CA GLU A 17 -19.28 -5.42 7.99
C GLU A 17 -19.54 -4.76 6.64
N ASP A 18 -19.62 -3.43 6.59
CA ASP A 18 -19.74 -2.64 5.36
C ASP A 18 -18.63 -2.98 4.36
N PHE A 19 -17.39 -3.09 4.83
CA PHE A 19 -16.26 -3.41 3.97
C PHE A 19 -16.31 -4.86 3.48
N ARG A 20 -16.72 -5.78 4.35
CA ARG A 20 -16.88 -7.20 4.03
C ARG A 20 -17.92 -7.42 2.95
N GLU A 21 -19.06 -6.73 3.03
CA GLU A 21 -20.10 -6.79 2.01
C GLU A 21 -19.57 -6.28 0.66
N ARG A 22 -19.00 -5.08 0.62
CA ARG A 22 -18.44 -4.49 -0.62
C ARG A 22 -17.36 -5.36 -1.25
N LEU A 23 -16.45 -5.89 -0.45
CA LEU A 23 -15.42 -6.80 -0.95
C LEU A 23 -16.03 -8.10 -1.46
N GLY A 24 -17.02 -8.66 -0.76
CA GLY A 24 -17.75 -9.85 -1.17
C GLY A 24 -18.44 -9.67 -2.51
N GLU A 25 -19.17 -8.57 -2.71
CA GLU A 25 -19.80 -8.20 -3.98
C GLU A 25 -18.75 -8.04 -5.09
N ALA A 26 -17.65 -7.34 -4.82
CA ALA A 26 -16.58 -7.16 -5.79
C ALA A 26 -15.99 -8.51 -6.21
N LEU A 27 -15.78 -9.43 -5.26
CA LEU A 27 -15.23 -10.77 -5.52
C LEU A 27 -16.17 -11.65 -6.35
N THR A 28 -17.48 -11.63 -6.08
CA THR A 28 -18.48 -12.50 -6.72
C THR A 28 -18.90 -12.09 -8.12
N LYS A 29 -18.57 -10.86 -8.56
CA LYS A 29 -18.80 -10.42 -9.94
C LYS A 29 -18.19 -11.45 -10.91
N ASP A 30 -19.01 -12.14 -11.68
CA ASP A 30 -18.52 -13.10 -12.66
C ASP A 30 -17.91 -12.34 -13.84
N ARG A 31 -16.63 -12.61 -14.14
CA ARG A 31 -15.95 -12.12 -15.36
C ARG A 31 -15.38 -13.31 -16.16
N GLY A 32 -15.95 -14.51 -16.00
CA GLY A 32 -15.45 -15.75 -16.57
C GLY A 32 -14.20 -16.26 -15.86
N ASP A 33 -13.38 -17.02 -16.58
CA ASP A 33 -12.14 -17.64 -16.07
C ASP A 33 -10.94 -16.67 -15.98
N GLU A 34 -11.18 -15.36 -15.96
CA GLU A 34 -10.10 -14.38 -15.86
C GLU A 34 -9.41 -14.47 -14.48
N PRO A 35 -8.07 -14.48 -14.44
CA PRO A 35 -7.36 -14.52 -13.16
C PRO A 35 -7.64 -13.26 -12.34
N LEU A 36 -7.78 -13.43 -11.03
CA LEU A 36 -7.98 -12.33 -10.09
C LEU A 36 -6.63 -11.77 -9.62
N ILE A 37 -6.45 -10.48 -9.82
CA ILE A 37 -5.39 -9.70 -9.18
C ILE A 37 -6.03 -8.90 -8.04
N LEU A 38 -5.47 -9.02 -6.84
CA LEU A 38 -5.98 -8.36 -5.65
C LEU A 38 -4.82 -7.70 -4.92
N GLY A 39 -4.93 -6.41 -4.64
CA GLY A 39 -3.90 -5.70 -3.90
C GLY A 39 -4.38 -4.40 -3.28
N PHE A 40 -3.52 -3.85 -2.44
CA PHE A 40 -3.74 -2.63 -1.67
C PHE A 40 -2.98 -1.47 -2.29
N PHE A 41 -3.65 -0.35 -2.47
CA PHE A 41 -3.08 0.87 -3.00
C PHE A 41 -3.06 1.96 -1.93
N ASP A 42 -1.90 2.59 -1.77
CA ASP A 42 -1.73 3.68 -0.82
C ASP A 42 -0.54 4.57 -1.19
N ALA A 43 -0.56 5.80 -0.70
CA ALA A 43 0.52 6.76 -0.84
C ALA A 43 1.30 6.90 0.46
N SER A 44 2.63 6.78 0.39
CA SER A 44 3.51 7.06 1.52
C SER A 44 4.61 8.06 1.15
N TRP A 45 5.19 8.68 2.17
CA TRP A 45 6.31 9.61 2.01
C TRP A 45 7.50 9.18 2.87
N PRO A 46 8.19 8.08 2.50
CA PRO A 46 9.43 7.69 3.16
C PRO A 46 10.51 8.76 2.93
N GLN A 47 11.29 9.08 3.97
CA GLN A 47 12.35 10.08 3.93
C GLN A 47 13.75 9.48 4.14
N PRO A 48 14.82 10.00 3.51
CA PRO A 48 16.19 9.52 3.78
C PRO A 48 16.61 9.61 5.26
N PHE A 49 16.00 10.53 5.99
CA PHE A 49 16.23 10.77 7.41
C PHE A 49 15.16 10.14 8.33
N GLU A 50 14.46 9.09 7.89
CA GLU A 50 13.54 8.34 8.77
C GLU A 50 14.22 7.99 10.10
N ASN A 51 13.47 8.17 11.20
CA ASN A 51 13.91 7.83 12.56
C ASN A 51 12.88 6.90 13.24
N SER A 52 12.35 5.97 12.45
CA SER A 52 11.24 5.09 12.80
C SER A 52 11.63 3.94 13.74
N GLN A 53 12.91 3.78 14.10
CA GLN A 53 13.40 2.74 15.00
C GLN A 53 14.30 3.31 16.10
N ARG A 54 14.08 2.85 17.34
CA ARG A 54 15.03 3.08 18.44
C ARG A 54 16.21 2.13 18.31
N MET A 55 17.42 2.68 18.42
CA MET A 55 18.68 1.94 18.44
C MET A 55 19.26 2.00 19.86
N TRP A 56 20.11 1.04 20.22
CA TRP A 56 20.72 0.95 21.53
C TRP A 56 22.24 0.87 21.39
N SER A 57 22.94 1.47 22.35
CA SER A 57 24.38 1.35 22.55
C SER A 57 24.63 1.18 24.04
N TYR A 58 25.47 0.21 24.42
CA TYR A 58 25.69 -0.14 25.83
C TYR A 58 26.80 0.70 26.46
N ASP A 59 27.89 0.93 25.74
CA ASP A 59 29.14 1.42 26.34
C ASP A 59 29.46 2.88 26.00
N ARG A 60 28.71 3.50 25.09
CA ARG A 60 28.91 4.89 24.67
C ARG A 60 27.68 5.51 24.03
N THR A 61 27.60 6.83 24.05
CA THR A 61 26.71 7.56 23.15
C THR A 61 27.23 7.42 21.71
N VAL A 62 26.37 6.99 20.78
CA VAL A 62 26.69 6.90 19.36
C VAL A 62 25.89 7.97 18.64
N GLU A 63 26.58 8.90 17.99
CA GLU A 63 25.97 9.89 17.10
C GLU A 63 26.08 9.38 15.66
N ILE A 64 24.95 9.31 14.97
CA ILE A 64 24.88 8.94 13.56
C ILE A 64 24.54 10.21 12.78
N HIS A 65 25.54 10.76 12.10
CA HIS A 65 25.33 11.90 11.22
C HIS A 65 24.70 11.44 9.91
N LYS A 66 23.47 11.90 9.65
CA LYS A 66 22.80 11.67 8.38
C LYS A 66 22.89 12.93 7.51
N PRO A 67 23.45 12.86 6.29
CA PRO A 67 23.40 13.98 5.36
C PRO A 67 21.93 14.27 5.01
N LEU A 68 21.61 15.55 4.85
CA LEU A 68 20.27 15.96 4.43
C LEU A 68 20.11 15.70 2.93
N VAL A 69 19.67 14.48 2.59
CA VAL A 69 19.18 14.16 1.25
C VAL A 69 17.70 14.50 1.20
N THR A 70 17.32 15.42 0.31
CA THR A 70 15.93 15.81 0.12
C THR A 70 15.32 15.06 -1.05
N VAL A 71 14.14 14.49 -0.87
CA VAL A 71 13.42 13.83 -1.96
C VAL A 71 12.09 14.55 -2.21
N PRO A 72 11.92 15.24 -3.36
CA PRO A 72 10.73 16.04 -3.64
C PRO A 72 9.51 15.20 -4.04
N TRP A 73 9.56 13.86 -3.91
CA TRP A 73 8.51 12.96 -4.36
C TRP A 73 7.88 12.17 -3.21
N LYS A 74 6.61 11.81 -3.43
CA LYS A 74 5.88 10.79 -2.70
C LYS A 74 5.95 9.48 -3.46
N THR A 75 5.71 8.40 -2.73
CA THR A 75 5.72 7.03 -3.25
C THR A 75 4.30 6.51 -3.27
N LEU A 76 3.83 6.07 -4.43
CA LEU A 76 2.56 5.35 -4.62
C LEU A 76 2.90 3.87 -4.71
N GLY A 77 2.35 3.07 -3.81
CA GLY A 77 2.60 1.63 -3.76
C GLY A 77 1.33 0.84 -4.00
N PHE A 78 1.47 -0.22 -4.79
CA PHE A 78 0.49 -1.29 -4.93
C PHE A 78 1.09 -2.57 -4.37
N TYR A 79 0.56 -3.03 -3.24
CA TYR A 79 0.94 -4.28 -2.60
C TYR A 79 -0.05 -5.38 -3.02
N ALA A 80 0.36 -6.23 -3.94
CA ALA A 80 -0.45 -7.31 -4.47
C ALA A 80 -0.40 -8.55 -3.56
N LEU A 81 -1.57 -9.06 -3.16
CA LEU A 81 -1.71 -10.41 -2.60
C LEU A 81 -1.72 -11.47 -3.70
N LEU A 82 -2.38 -11.15 -4.82
CA LEU A 82 -2.43 -11.94 -6.03
C LEU A 82 -1.96 -11.03 -7.16
N GLY A 83 -0.93 -11.45 -7.91
CA GLY A 83 -0.31 -10.67 -8.97
C GLY A 83 1.04 -10.07 -8.60
N LYS A 84 1.41 -8.99 -9.29
CA LYS A 84 2.69 -8.28 -9.13
C LYS A 84 2.48 -6.92 -8.48
N SER A 85 3.20 -6.71 -7.38
CA SER A 85 3.30 -5.41 -6.70
C SER A 85 4.04 -4.38 -7.56
N THR A 86 3.67 -3.11 -7.42
CA THR A 86 4.21 -2.00 -8.23
C THR A 86 4.51 -0.81 -7.32
N LEU A 87 5.54 -0.04 -7.65
CA LEU A 87 5.94 1.16 -6.91
C LEU A 87 6.25 2.29 -7.89
N ILE A 88 5.80 3.51 -7.58
CA ILE A 88 5.98 4.67 -8.46
C ILE A 88 6.25 5.92 -7.64
N PHE A 89 7.17 6.74 -8.12
CA PHE A 89 7.52 8.03 -7.52
C PHE A 89 6.86 9.20 -8.27
N ARG A 90 6.25 10.11 -7.52
CA ARG A 90 5.58 11.30 -8.05
C ARG A 90 5.75 12.50 -7.13
N LYS A 91 6.04 13.67 -7.69
CA LYS A 91 6.18 14.92 -6.90
C LYS A 91 4.92 15.30 -6.14
N ARG A 92 3.75 14.97 -6.70
CA ARG A 92 2.45 15.28 -6.10
C ARG A 92 1.51 14.09 -6.26
N THR A 93 0.62 13.89 -5.29
CA THR A 93 -0.48 12.91 -5.35
C THR A 93 -1.70 13.58 -5.97
N THR A 94 -1.64 13.87 -7.28
CA THR A 94 -2.81 14.36 -8.03
C THR A 94 -3.54 13.20 -8.69
N LYS A 95 -4.76 13.44 -9.17
CA LYS A 95 -5.52 12.47 -9.96
C LYS A 95 -4.75 11.97 -11.19
N GLU A 96 -3.94 12.82 -11.83
CA GLU A 96 -3.06 12.44 -12.95
C GLU A 96 -1.94 11.49 -12.49
N SER A 97 -1.33 11.76 -11.33
CA SER A 97 -0.35 10.85 -10.73
C SER A 97 -0.97 9.50 -10.37
N ILE A 98 -2.23 9.49 -9.89
CA ILE A 98 -2.96 8.25 -9.61
C ILE A 98 -3.26 7.50 -10.91
N CYS A 99 -3.70 8.18 -11.98
CA CYS A 99 -3.91 7.57 -13.29
C CYS A 99 -2.64 6.90 -13.82
N ALA A 100 -1.50 7.60 -13.74
CA ALA A 100 -0.21 7.03 -14.13
C ALA A 100 0.17 5.83 -13.25
N ALA A 101 -0.31 5.77 -12.01
CA ALA A 101 -0.13 4.61 -11.16
C ALA A 101 -1.00 3.41 -11.55
N LEU A 102 -2.25 3.65 -11.90
CA LEU A 102 -3.14 2.63 -12.44
C LEU A 102 -2.58 2.02 -13.73
N GLU A 103 -2.00 2.85 -14.61
CA GLU A 103 -1.36 2.41 -15.85
C GLU A 103 -0.20 1.44 -15.58
N ALA A 104 0.72 1.81 -14.69
CA ALA A 104 1.84 0.94 -14.35
C ALA A 104 1.39 -0.35 -13.65
N ILE A 105 0.37 -0.29 -12.79
CA ILE A 105 -0.21 -1.48 -12.15
C ILE A 105 -0.76 -2.44 -13.22
N ARG A 106 -1.47 -1.92 -14.22
CA ARG A 106 -1.99 -2.70 -15.36
C ARG A 106 -0.86 -3.24 -16.23
N GLU A 107 0.18 -2.46 -16.50
CA GLU A 107 1.33 -2.91 -17.29
C GLU A 107 2.05 -4.11 -16.63
N GLN A 108 2.19 -4.10 -15.30
CA GLN A 108 2.78 -5.22 -14.56
C GLN A 108 1.83 -6.42 -14.43
N ASN A 109 0.52 -6.20 -14.53
CA ASN A 109 -0.53 -7.20 -14.43
C ASN A 109 -1.42 -7.19 -15.69
N PRO A 110 -0.89 -7.62 -16.85
CA PRO A 110 -1.54 -7.42 -18.14
C PRO A 110 -2.79 -8.28 -18.35
N VAL A 111 -2.93 -9.38 -17.60
CA VAL A 111 -4.02 -10.34 -17.74
C VAL A 111 -4.81 -10.39 -16.43
N GLY A 112 -6.13 -10.47 -16.58
CA GLY A 112 -7.06 -10.61 -15.47
C GLY A 112 -7.62 -9.30 -14.94
N ARG A 113 -8.69 -9.41 -14.16
CA ARG A 113 -9.29 -8.27 -13.47
C ARG A 113 -8.49 -7.87 -12.24
N ILE A 114 -8.41 -6.57 -11.99
CA ILE A 114 -7.67 -6.03 -10.84
C ILE A 114 -8.68 -5.46 -9.85
N LEU A 115 -8.77 -6.06 -8.67
CA LEU A 115 -9.41 -5.46 -7.50
C LEU A 115 -8.35 -4.70 -6.70
N LEU A 116 -8.55 -3.39 -6.61
CA LEU A 116 -7.61 -2.48 -5.97
C LEU A 116 -8.27 -1.89 -4.73
N VAL A 117 -7.83 -2.36 -3.55
CA VAL A 117 -8.30 -1.88 -2.26
C VAL A 117 -7.61 -0.56 -1.94
N ALA A 118 -8.37 0.50 -1.71
CA ALA A 118 -7.83 1.84 -1.42
C ALA A 118 -8.66 2.57 -0.36
N ASP A 119 -8.07 3.62 0.24
CA ASP A 119 -8.81 4.52 1.11
C ASP A 119 -9.79 5.42 0.32
N ASN A 120 -10.56 6.23 1.06
CA ASN A 120 -11.53 7.16 0.48
C ASN A 120 -10.92 8.52 0.05
N ASP A 121 -9.64 8.58 -0.31
CA ASP A 121 -9.06 9.82 -0.82
C ASP A 121 -9.85 10.37 -2.02
N GLY A 122 -10.08 11.68 -2.04
CA GLY A 122 -10.88 12.33 -3.08
C GLY A 122 -10.27 12.20 -4.48
N GLY A 123 -8.96 12.01 -4.58
CA GLY A 123 -8.27 11.74 -5.84
C GLY A 123 -8.65 10.38 -6.44
N HIS A 124 -8.94 9.37 -5.61
CA HIS A 124 -9.43 8.08 -6.08
C HIS A 124 -10.84 8.20 -6.67
N HIS A 125 -11.70 9.00 -6.05
CA HIS A 125 -13.09 9.24 -6.48
C HIS A 125 -13.23 10.23 -7.65
N ALA A 126 -12.16 10.89 -8.06
CA ALA A 126 -12.21 11.84 -9.16
C ALA A 126 -12.68 11.18 -10.46
N LYS A 127 -13.57 11.85 -11.22
CA LYS A 127 -14.12 11.33 -12.48
C LYS A 127 -13.05 10.86 -13.47
N LEU A 128 -11.92 11.56 -13.53
CA LEU A 128 -10.79 11.18 -14.39
C LEU A 128 -10.19 9.84 -13.94
N THR A 129 -9.94 9.68 -12.64
CA THR A 129 -9.37 8.46 -12.06
C THR A 129 -10.30 7.27 -12.25
N GLN A 130 -11.58 7.42 -11.95
CA GLN A 130 -12.57 6.34 -12.11
C GLN A 130 -12.70 5.90 -13.58
N ARG A 131 -12.82 6.85 -14.52
CA ARG A 131 -12.82 6.53 -15.97
C ARG A 131 -11.57 5.78 -16.40
N ARG A 132 -10.40 6.22 -15.93
CA ARG A 132 -9.14 5.56 -16.28
C ARG A 132 -9.05 4.15 -15.69
N ALA A 133 -9.54 3.95 -14.47
CA ALA A 133 -9.62 2.63 -13.85
C ALA A 133 -10.51 1.70 -14.69
N ASP A 134 -11.69 2.17 -15.11
CA ASP A 134 -12.63 1.41 -15.95
C ASP A 134 -11.98 1.00 -17.28
N GLU A 135 -11.32 1.94 -17.98
CA GLU A 135 -10.60 1.68 -19.23
C GLU A 135 -9.49 0.62 -19.07
N LEU A 136 -8.85 0.59 -17.90
CA LEU A 136 -7.80 -0.36 -17.56
C LEU A 136 -8.37 -1.64 -16.93
N GLY A 137 -9.68 -1.81 -16.80
CA GLY A 137 -10.28 -2.97 -16.13
C GLY A 137 -9.87 -3.12 -14.66
N ILE A 138 -9.65 -1.99 -13.97
CA ILE A 138 -9.31 -1.91 -12.54
C ILE A 138 -10.55 -1.47 -11.79
N GLU A 139 -10.96 -2.24 -10.80
CA GLU A 139 -12.10 -1.95 -9.93
C GLU A 139 -11.59 -1.54 -8.54
N PHE A 140 -11.96 -0.34 -8.10
CA PHE A 140 -11.66 0.13 -6.75
C PHE A 140 -12.60 -0.54 -5.74
N VAL A 141 -12.02 -1.06 -4.65
CA VAL A 141 -12.76 -1.51 -3.47
C VAL A 141 -12.40 -0.60 -2.31
N PHE A 142 -13.26 0.37 -2.03
CA PHE A 142 -12.98 1.41 -1.05
C PHE A 142 -13.13 0.94 0.38
N LEU A 143 -12.09 1.17 1.19
CA LEU A 143 -12.16 1.04 2.64
C LEU A 143 -13.21 2.00 3.21
N PRO A 144 -13.86 1.67 4.33
CA PRO A 144 -14.70 2.62 5.04
C PRO A 144 -13.88 3.85 5.50
N PRO A 145 -14.51 5.02 5.62
CA PRO A 145 -13.86 6.21 6.16
C PRO A 145 -13.17 5.93 7.50
N TYR A 146 -12.04 6.59 7.75
CA TYR A 146 -11.29 6.49 9.00
C TYR A 146 -10.93 5.06 9.42
N SER A 147 -10.75 4.16 8.45
CA SER A 147 -10.43 2.74 8.68
C SER A 147 -9.04 2.30 8.20
N PRO A 148 -7.95 3.00 8.57
CA PRO A 148 -6.58 2.68 8.14
C PRO A 148 -6.15 1.25 8.51
N MET A 149 -6.68 0.71 9.61
CA MET A 149 -6.38 -0.64 10.07
C MET A 149 -6.80 -1.75 9.09
N PHE A 150 -7.68 -1.46 8.13
CA PHE A 150 -8.07 -2.40 7.08
C PHE A 150 -7.17 -2.34 5.84
N ASN A 151 -6.20 -1.42 5.80
CA ASN A 151 -5.24 -1.33 4.70
C ASN A 151 -3.97 -2.15 4.98
N ALA A 152 -3.84 -3.31 4.35
CA ALA A 152 -2.72 -4.23 4.63
C ALA A 152 -1.36 -3.77 4.09
N ILE A 153 -1.30 -2.65 3.35
CA ILE A 153 -0.02 -2.04 2.95
C ILE A 153 0.62 -1.21 4.07
N GLU A 154 -0.13 -0.75 5.08
CA GLU A 154 0.44 0.07 6.17
C GLU A 154 1.57 -0.61 6.94
N PRO A 155 1.44 -1.90 7.35
CA PRO A 155 2.53 -2.61 8.01
C PRO A 155 3.78 -2.75 7.13
N LEU A 156 3.60 -2.85 5.81
CA LEU A 156 4.69 -2.87 4.84
C LEU A 156 5.41 -1.52 4.86
N TRP A 157 4.68 -0.40 4.74
CA TRP A 157 5.26 0.94 4.84
C TRP A 157 6.00 1.19 6.14
N LYS A 158 5.42 0.74 7.26
CA LYS A 158 6.06 0.84 8.57
C LYS A 158 7.38 0.07 8.60
N THR A 159 7.41 -1.13 8.04
CA THR A 159 8.62 -1.96 7.94
C THR A 159 9.67 -1.31 7.03
N LEU A 160 9.25 -0.75 5.89
CA LEU A 160 10.11 -0.01 4.98
C LEU A 160 10.79 1.16 5.71
N LYS A 161 10.02 2.03 6.39
CA LYS A 161 10.57 3.17 7.15
C LYS A 161 11.52 2.75 8.26
N ARG A 162 11.25 1.61 8.91
CA ARG A 162 12.18 1.03 9.88
C ARG A 162 13.49 0.57 9.24
N LYS A 163 13.45 -0.01 8.04
CA LYS A 163 14.63 -0.40 7.27
C LYS A 163 15.43 0.80 6.75
N ILE A 164 14.78 1.93 6.49
CA ILE A 164 15.45 3.19 6.13
C ILE A 164 16.16 3.79 7.36
N SER A 165 15.59 3.62 8.56
CA SER A 165 16.05 4.26 9.79
C SER A 165 17.53 4.09 10.14
N PRO A 166 18.18 2.92 9.99
CA PRO A 166 19.61 2.77 10.26
C PRO A 166 20.52 3.21 9.10
N GLU A 167 19.98 3.42 7.90
CA GLU A 167 20.77 3.62 6.68
C GLU A 167 21.20 5.08 6.50
N ILE A 168 22.31 5.26 5.78
CA ILE A 168 22.85 6.54 5.33
C ILE A 168 22.83 6.53 3.80
N PHE A 169 22.18 7.54 3.22
CA PHE A 169 22.04 7.66 1.77
C PHE A 169 22.98 8.74 1.24
N GLU A 170 23.65 8.46 0.13
CA GLU A 170 24.59 9.36 -0.52
C GLU A 170 23.88 10.40 -1.40
N GLY A 171 22.68 10.08 -1.88
CA GLY A 171 21.91 10.94 -2.75
C GLY A 171 20.53 10.36 -3.09
N GLU A 172 19.82 11.10 -3.94
CA GLU A 172 18.46 10.81 -4.42
C GLU A 172 18.35 9.42 -5.06
N ASP A 173 19.25 9.08 -6.00
CA ASP A 173 19.23 7.80 -6.72
C ASP A 173 19.45 6.59 -5.81
N HIS A 174 20.40 6.68 -4.87
CA HIS A 174 20.65 5.62 -3.90
C HIS A 174 19.40 5.39 -3.02
N PHE A 175 18.74 6.46 -2.58
CA PHE A 175 17.52 6.34 -1.79
C PHE A 175 16.37 5.74 -2.60
N GLU A 176 16.16 6.19 -3.85
CA GLU A 176 15.13 5.66 -4.74
C GLU A 176 15.31 4.16 -4.98
N GLN A 177 16.54 3.74 -5.28
CA GLN A 177 16.87 2.33 -5.49
C GLN A 177 16.65 1.49 -4.23
N PHE A 178 17.08 2.00 -3.06
CA PHE A 178 16.86 1.33 -1.78
C PHE A 178 15.37 1.15 -1.48
N VAL A 179 14.56 2.21 -1.64
CA VAL A 179 13.12 2.18 -1.42
C VAL A 179 12.45 1.19 -2.36
N THR A 180 12.81 1.20 -3.64
CA THR A 180 12.26 0.30 -4.66
C THR A 180 12.56 -1.15 -4.35
N ASN A 181 13.84 -1.48 -4.14
CA ASN A 181 14.28 -2.86 -3.87
C ASN A 181 13.66 -3.38 -2.56
N THR A 182 13.65 -2.55 -1.52
CA THR A 182 13.11 -2.93 -0.22
C THR A 182 11.60 -3.12 -0.28
N PHE A 183 10.85 -2.22 -0.93
CA PHE A 183 9.41 -2.36 -1.09
C PHE A 183 9.06 -3.65 -1.84
N LEU A 184 9.71 -3.89 -2.99
CA LEU A 184 9.45 -5.08 -3.81
C LEU A 184 9.81 -6.37 -3.07
N ASP A 185 10.91 -6.40 -2.32
CA ASP A 185 11.25 -7.56 -1.47
C ASP A 185 10.22 -7.80 -0.37
N LEU A 186 9.84 -6.75 0.36
CA LEU A 186 8.82 -6.83 1.40
C LEU A 186 7.46 -7.27 0.85
N SER A 187 7.11 -6.81 -0.36
CA SER A 187 5.83 -7.11 -1.01
C SER A 187 5.66 -8.58 -1.38
N LYS A 188 6.73 -9.40 -1.34
CA LYS A 188 6.63 -10.86 -1.52
C LYS A 188 6.06 -11.55 -0.27
N ARG A 189 6.01 -10.86 0.87
CA ARG A 189 5.59 -11.43 2.15
C ARG A 189 4.09 -11.21 2.34
N VAL A 190 3.32 -12.27 2.16
CA VAL A 190 1.87 -12.27 2.43
C VAL A 190 1.55 -11.96 3.89
N SER A 191 2.51 -12.17 4.81
CA SER A 191 2.34 -11.99 6.25
C SER A 191 1.89 -10.59 6.69
N PHE A 192 2.11 -9.56 5.86
CA PHE A 192 1.58 -8.21 6.14
C PHE A 192 0.04 -8.15 6.07
N ALA A 193 -0.58 -9.09 5.37
CA ALA A 193 -2.01 -9.21 5.20
C ALA A 193 -2.61 -10.45 5.87
N ASP A 194 -1.87 -11.20 6.71
CA ASP A 194 -2.38 -12.44 7.30
C ASP A 194 -3.69 -12.23 8.07
N ASP A 195 -3.72 -11.22 8.94
CA ASP A 195 -4.91 -10.88 9.71
C ASP A 195 -6.04 -10.41 8.79
N TRP A 196 -5.71 -9.61 7.77
CA TRP A 196 -6.69 -9.16 6.78
C TRP A 196 -7.30 -10.33 5.99
N ILE A 197 -6.49 -11.29 5.55
CA ILE A 197 -6.93 -12.49 4.84
C ILE A 197 -7.82 -13.34 5.74
N LYS A 198 -7.44 -13.56 7.01
CA LYS A 198 -8.28 -14.30 7.96
C LYS A 198 -9.62 -13.61 8.19
N THR A 199 -9.61 -12.30 8.32
CA THR A 199 -10.82 -11.51 8.56
C THR A 199 -11.72 -11.48 7.34
N PHE A 200 -11.21 -11.10 6.17
CA PHE A 200 -12.05 -10.77 5.01
C PHE A 200 -12.13 -11.87 3.95
N LEU A 201 -11.19 -12.83 3.96
CA LEU A 201 -11.07 -13.88 2.97
C LEU A 201 -10.98 -15.29 3.61
N PRO A 202 -11.83 -15.66 4.58
CA PRO A 202 -11.71 -16.92 5.32
C PRO A 202 -11.80 -18.16 4.42
N ASN A 203 -12.47 -18.05 3.27
CA ASN A 203 -12.71 -19.16 2.34
C ASN A 203 -11.71 -19.23 1.17
N ILE A 204 -10.70 -18.35 1.11
CA ILE A 204 -9.80 -18.24 -0.05
C ILE A 204 -8.81 -19.39 -0.19
N GLN A 205 -8.72 -20.29 0.80
CA GLN A 205 -8.00 -21.56 0.66
C GLN A 205 -8.51 -22.43 -0.50
N LYS A 206 -9.70 -22.14 -1.06
CA LYS A 206 -10.24 -22.80 -2.25
C LYS A 206 -9.74 -22.23 -3.60
N LEU A 207 -8.96 -21.15 -3.59
CA LEU A 207 -8.41 -20.49 -4.79
C LEU A 207 -6.89 -20.70 -4.98
N ARG A 208 -6.29 -21.59 -4.18
CA ARG A 208 -4.93 -22.11 -4.40
C ARG A 208 -4.96 -23.45 -5.11
#